data_AF-A0A2N2CF32-F1
#
_entry.id   AF-A0A2N2CF32-F1
#
_cell.length_a   1.000
_cell.length_b   1.000
_cell.length_c   1.000
_cell.angle_alpha   90.00
_cell.angle_beta   90.00
_cell.angle_gamma   90.00
#
_symmetry.space_group_name_H-M   'P 1'
#
loop_
_entity.id
_entity.type
_entity.pdbx_description
1 polymer ?
#
loop_
_entity_poly.entity_id
_entity_poly.type
_entity_poly.pdbx_seq_one_letter_code
_entity_poly.pdbx_strand_id
1 'polypeptide(L)'
;MQLKSCYIIINKIGFIAIVLGMLIMSTHDVTASSLPAVHEKVMTEQVTKGLTYEVRGRLTAKGWVNLHVMKMALSEPTLILETIYSNDYPDDMETLVEMTAHDFTYTGAISGTMKDILDGSEINEERLLEALDGEGVLLQSGEKVWEGHKKENERMARSVYGITTDHQTLVFIVVDYNLSSIGATHEEMQDYLLDYGVVDALYLEEVNIPSLAVRGQGAFTLSQRNVPMDEMAPEVLIGLGIRSEAPATEAYNLMIKVDRTPYMVSKPIGIKLLARDMNYNPVAIDSGQIAWSMSGGFGTISNNTFIPMEGGKTTLTAYYQGKRTSITLDITDPNAKDPLYEALPGAGFKVNVFGTTVKQNRLLDDIVMGKVYETMNAAGYGIFTGESQVDGSKLTKNHYIYKNQFSVLDMEGARLISLAMDEGSMVMTDATQWNKLKTTLATTAQNTIIILGTKPLINSEKGLFQYESRQIHELLKEFVSKSGKNIFYINAGATEDKNLWYEGVRYIDLNGLVYQVENNNSVNLYDSFQTLSFTFSGSKVTYRLTDLYPKTTVSR
;
A
#
# COMPACT_ATOMS: atom_id res chain seq x y z
N MET A 1 21.65 31.34 -79.27
CA MET A 1 22.99 30.91 -79.71
C MET A 1 24.01 31.50 -78.76
N GLN A 2 24.75 30.64 -78.05
CA GLN A 2 26.08 30.83 -77.48
C GLN A 2 26.40 31.95 -76.47
N LEU A 3 26.98 31.49 -75.34
CA LEU A 3 28.12 32.06 -74.60
C LEU A 3 28.06 33.53 -74.14
N LYS A 4 27.96 33.76 -72.82
CA LYS A 4 29.08 34.22 -71.94
C LYS A 4 28.60 34.61 -70.53
N SER A 5 29.32 34.05 -69.55
CA SER A 5 29.83 34.63 -68.29
C SER A 5 29.38 36.04 -67.89
N CYS A 6 29.01 36.23 -66.61
CA CYS A 6 29.72 37.16 -65.72
C CYS A 6 29.37 36.97 -64.23
N TYR A 7 30.40 37.20 -63.43
CA TYR A 7 30.55 37.17 -61.99
C TYR A 7 29.97 38.46 -61.35
N ILE A 8 29.76 38.46 -60.01
CA ILE A 8 29.93 39.57 -59.03
C ILE A 8 28.76 39.82 -58.02
N ILE A 9 29.15 39.61 -56.74
CA ILE A 9 28.80 40.27 -55.46
C ILE A 9 27.59 39.83 -54.59
N ILE A 10 28.01 39.27 -53.44
CA ILE A 10 27.50 39.25 -52.06
C ILE A 10 26.52 40.38 -51.69
N ASN A 11 25.39 40.01 -51.07
CA ASN A 11 24.97 40.61 -49.79
C ASN A 11 23.99 39.73 -49.01
N LYS A 12 24.26 39.63 -47.70
CA LYS A 12 23.43 39.00 -46.67
C LYS A 12 22.06 39.71 -46.57
N ILE A 13 21.01 38.95 -46.27
CA ILE A 13 20.08 39.09 -45.13
C ILE A 13 18.83 38.25 -45.42
N GLY A 14 18.44 37.46 -44.42
CA GLY A 14 17.42 36.41 -44.52
C GLY A 14 16.01 36.88 -44.82
N PHE A 15 15.25 35.97 -45.42
CA PHE A 15 13.79 36.00 -45.40
C PHE A 15 13.27 34.56 -45.26
N ILE A 16 12.46 34.40 -44.22
CA ILE A 16 11.72 33.20 -43.85
C ILE A 16 10.67 32.94 -44.95
N ALA A 17 10.74 31.78 -45.60
CA ALA A 17 9.68 31.26 -46.45
C ALA A 17 8.97 30.12 -45.74
N ILE A 18 7.75 30.40 -45.28
CA ILE A 18 6.79 29.45 -44.73
C ILE A 18 6.38 28.51 -45.87
N VAL A 19 6.83 27.26 -45.80
CA VAL A 19 6.26 26.17 -46.60
C VAL A 19 5.28 25.42 -45.70
N LEU A 20 4.00 25.63 -46.01
CA LEU A 20 2.84 24.99 -45.42
C LEU A 20 2.82 23.51 -45.87
N GLY A 21 3.49 22.64 -45.12
CA GLY A 21 3.34 21.20 -45.24
C GLY A 21 2.17 20.73 -44.39
N MET A 22 1.06 20.32 -45.03
CA MET A 22 -0.04 19.62 -44.38
C MET A 22 0.48 18.31 -43.77
N LEU A 23 0.67 18.30 -42.46
CA LEU A 23 0.82 17.08 -41.68
C LEU A 23 -0.58 16.44 -41.62
N ILE A 24 -0.78 15.36 -42.37
CA ILE A 24 -1.88 14.44 -42.11
C ILE A 24 -1.47 13.70 -40.85
N MET A 25 -1.86 14.23 -39.68
CA MET A 25 -1.79 13.49 -38.43
C MET A 25 -2.84 12.39 -38.53
N SER A 26 -2.39 11.15 -38.72
CA SER A 26 -3.23 10.00 -38.41
C SER A 26 -3.55 10.08 -36.92
N THR A 27 -4.79 10.41 -36.59
CA THR A 27 -5.32 10.18 -35.26
C THR A 27 -5.48 8.67 -35.12
N HIS A 28 -4.41 7.99 -34.70
CA HIS A 28 -4.61 6.73 -34.01
C HIS A 28 -5.27 7.11 -32.69
N ASP A 29 -6.56 6.83 -32.60
CA ASP A 29 -7.21 6.69 -31.31
C ASP A 29 -6.49 5.54 -30.61
N VAL A 30 -5.46 5.88 -29.82
CA VAL A 30 -5.00 5.00 -28.75
C VAL A 30 -6.20 4.94 -27.83
N THR A 31 -6.96 3.85 -27.92
CA THR A 31 -7.94 3.49 -26.91
C THR A 31 -7.18 3.32 -25.61
N ALA A 32 -7.08 4.39 -24.84
CA ALA A 32 -6.56 4.37 -23.49
C ALA A 32 -7.51 3.51 -22.65
N SER A 33 -7.21 2.21 -22.57
CA SER A 33 -7.92 1.26 -21.73
C SER A 33 -6.93 0.67 -20.75
N SER A 34 -6.63 1.43 -19.71
CA SER A 34 -6.26 0.87 -18.42
C SER A 34 -7.32 1.31 -17.42
N LEU A 35 -7.55 0.53 -16.36
CA LEU A 35 -8.00 1.11 -15.10
C LEU A 35 -6.76 1.78 -14.49
N PRO A 36 -6.52 3.09 -14.70
CA PRO A 36 -5.34 3.72 -14.15
C PRO A 36 -5.39 3.58 -12.64
N ALA A 37 -4.30 3.12 -12.04
CA ALA A 37 -4.19 3.13 -10.61
C ALA A 37 -4.26 4.59 -10.11
N VAL A 38 -5.07 4.83 -9.10
CA VAL A 38 -5.13 6.13 -8.43
C VAL A 38 -3.93 6.33 -7.50
N HIS A 39 -3.34 5.21 -7.06
CA HIS A 39 -2.15 5.14 -6.24
C HIS A 39 -1.43 3.83 -6.48
N GLU A 40 -0.10 3.86 -6.48
CA GLU A 40 0.73 2.65 -6.60
C GLU A 40 1.87 2.69 -5.60
N LYS A 41 2.30 1.51 -5.18
CA LYS A 41 3.51 1.31 -4.42
C LYS A 41 4.31 0.18 -5.06
N VAL A 42 5.52 0.51 -5.50
CA VAL A 42 6.45 -0.44 -6.12
C VAL A 42 7.65 -0.62 -5.22
N MET A 43 7.98 -1.87 -4.93
CA MET A 43 9.22 -2.25 -4.24
C MET A 43 9.97 -3.24 -5.14
N THR A 44 11.20 -2.91 -5.50
CA THR A 44 12.04 -3.75 -6.36
C THR A 44 13.29 -4.19 -5.61
N GLU A 45 13.64 -5.46 -5.75
CA GLU A 45 14.81 -6.11 -5.19
C GLU A 45 15.65 -6.72 -6.33
N GLN A 46 16.95 -6.43 -6.34
CA GLN A 46 17.90 -7.19 -7.15
C GLN A 46 18.21 -8.50 -6.42
N VAL A 47 17.75 -9.61 -7.00
CA VAL A 47 17.89 -10.96 -6.42
C VAL A 47 19.29 -11.52 -6.72
N THR A 48 19.68 -11.46 -8.00
CA THR A 48 21.02 -11.76 -8.51
C THR A 48 21.25 -10.98 -9.81
N LYS A 49 22.44 -11.04 -10.42
CA LYS A 49 22.66 -10.44 -11.76
C LYS A 49 21.66 -11.05 -12.75
N GLY A 50 21.08 -10.20 -13.59
CA GLY A 50 20.04 -10.61 -14.55
C GLY A 50 18.65 -10.91 -13.97
N LEU A 51 18.49 -11.08 -12.64
CA LEU A 51 17.19 -11.39 -12.03
C LEU A 51 16.75 -10.31 -11.04
N THR A 52 15.58 -9.71 -11.28
CA THR A 52 14.92 -8.78 -10.36
C THR A 52 13.57 -9.30 -9.91
N TYR A 53 13.18 -8.93 -8.70
CA TYR A 53 11.87 -9.23 -8.13
C TYR A 53 11.19 -7.93 -7.69
N GLU A 54 9.94 -7.75 -8.08
CA GLU A 54 9.14 -6.56 -7.81
C GLU A 54 7.83 -6.95 -7.14
N VAL A 55 7.47 -6.22 -6.08
CA VAL A 55 6.11 -6.20 -5.53
C VAL A 55 5.48 -4.88 -5.91
N ARG A 56 4.40 -4.93 -6.68
CA ARG A 56 3.63 -3.77 -7.13
C ARG A 56 2.22 -3.86 -6.59
N GLY A 57 1.90 -2.99 -5.64
CA GLY A 57 0.53 -2.80 -5.16
C GLY A 57 -0.15 -1.65 -5.89
N ARG A 58 -1.31 -1.89 -6.49
CA ARG A 58 -2.08 -0.91 -7.27
C ARG A 58 -3.44 -0.70 -6.63
N LEU A 59 -3.74 0.53 -6.21
CA LEU A 59 -5.10 0.94 -5.83
C LEU A 59 -5.83 1.40 -7.09
N THR A 60 -6.85 0.67 -7.49
CA THR A 60 -7.70 1.00 -8.64
C THR A 60 -9.08 1.46 -8.18
N ALA A 61 -9.89 1.99 -9.08
CA ALA A 61 -11.29 2.30 -8.80
C ALA A 61 -12.14 1.08 -8.39
N LYS A 62 -11.65 -0.15 -8.63
CA LYS A 62 -12.33 -1.41 -8.27
C LYS A 62 -11.76 -2.06 -7.00
N GLY A 63 -10.66 -1.54 -6.45
CA GLY A 63 -9.99 -2.07 -5.26
C GLY A 63 -8.48 -2.27 -5.46
N TRP A 64 -7.84 -2.86 -4.44
CA TRP A 64 -6.40 -3.07 -4.37
C TRP A 64 -5.97 -4.37 -5.07
N VAL A 65 -4.90 -4.32 -5.87
CA VAL A 65 -4.31 -5.47 -6.57
C VAL A 65 -2.83 -5.58 -6.20
N ASN A 66 -2.38 -6.76 -5.75
CA ASN A 66 -0.97 -7.05 -5.51
C ASN A 66 -0.40 -7.91 -6.65
N LEU A 67 0.63 -7.38 -7.30
CA LEU A 67 1.41 -8.09 -8.32
C LEU A 67 2.78 -8.44 -7.75
N HIS A 68 3.22 -9.65 -8.05
CA HIS A 68 4.55 -10.17 -7.80
C HIS A 68 5.20 -10.45 -9.15
N VAL A 69 6.32 -9.80 -9.45
CA VAL A 69 6.92 -9.82 -10.78
C VAL A 69 8.38 -10.22 -10.72
N MET A 70 8.77 -11.28 -11.41
CA MET A 70 10.17 -11.62 -11.66
C MET A 70 10.55 -11.25 -13.08
N LYS A 71 11.70 -10.61 -13.27
CA LYS A 71 12.25 -10.30 -14.59
C LYS A 71 13.63 -10.93 -14.71
N MET A 72 13.78 -11.85 -15.65
CA MET A 72 15.00 -12.59 -15.96
C MET A 72 15.56 -12.12 -17.30
N ALA A 73 16.78 -11.59 -17.29
CA ALA A 73 17.52 -11.25 -18.49
C ALA A 73 18.10 -12.52 -19.12
N LEU A 74 17.73 -12.77 -20.38
CA LEU A 74 18.20 -13.90 -21.18
C LEU A 74 19.68 -13.76 -21.59
N SER A 75 20.21 -12.54 -21.55
CA SER A 75 21.61 -12.24 -21.85
C SER A 75 22.57 -12.52 -20.68
N GLU A 76 22.07 -12.87 -19.49
CA GLU A 76 22.91 -13.19 -18.34
C GLU A 76 23.30 -14.69 -18.36
N PRO A 77 24.56 -15.02 -18.70
CA PRO A 77 24.98 -16.41 -18.94
C PRO A 77 25.04 -17.25 -17.66
N THR A 78 24.98 -16.63 -16.47
CA THR A 78 24.98 -17.36 -15.19
C THR A 78 23.59 -17.78 -14.73
N LEU A 79 22.52 -17.34 -15.39
CA LEU A 79 21.16 -17.74 -15.05
C LEU A 79 20.75 -18.99 -15.83
N ILE A 80 20.19 -19.95 -15.10
CA ILE A 80 19.64 -21.18 -15.68
C ILE A 80 18.18 -21.26 -15.28
N LEU A 81 17.31 -21.43 -16.28
CA LEU A 81 15.89 -21.73 -16.10
C LEU A 81 15.69 -23.22 -16.33
N GLU A 82 15.08 -23.92 -15.39
CA GLU A 82 14.81 -25.35 -15.51
C GLU A 82 13.45 -25.73 -14.92
N THR A 83 12.92 -26.87 -15.36
CA THR A 83 11.74 -27.46 -14.74
C THR A 83 12.14 -28.20 -13.46
N ILE A 84 11.42 -27.91 -12.39
CA ILE A 84 11.57 -28.57 -11.09
C ILE A 84 10.32 -29.38 -10.76
N TYR A 85 10.50 -30.53 -10.11
CA TYR A 85 9.43 -31.48 -9.76
C TYR A 85 9.43 -31.75 -8.26
N SER A 86 8.25 -32.03 -7.70
CA SER A 86 8.15 -32.58 -6.34
C SER A 86 9.00 -33.85 -6.24
N ASN A 87 9.80 -33.97 -5.18
CA ASN A 87 10.66 -35.15 -4.97
C ASN A 87 9.84 -36.43 -4.78
N ASP A 88 8.62 -36.29 -4.26
CA ASP A 88 7.70 -37.39 -3.95
C ASP A 88 6.61 -37.55 -5.04
N TYR A 89 6.87 -37.02 -6.24
CA TYR A 89 6.04 -37.27 -7.43
C TYR A 89 5.91 -38.78 -7.72
N PRO A 90 4.71 -39.31 -8.03
CA PRO A 90 3.48 -38.60 -8.39
C PRO A 90 2.45 -38.40 -7.26
N ASP A 91 2.70 -38.90 -6.05
CA ASP A 91 1.64 -39.05 -5.04
C ASP A 91 1.60 -37.91 -3.99
N ASP A 92 2.71 -37.17 -3.79
CA ASP A 92 2.76 -36.05 -2.83
C ASP A 92 3.25 -34.73 -3.48
N MET A 93 2.55 -33.62 -3.15
CA MET A 93 2.89 -32.26 -3.59
C MET A 93 3.81 -31.57 -2.58
N GLU A 94 4.72 -30.73 -3.06
CA GLU A 94 5.64 -29.95 -2.21
C GLU A 94 5.49 -28.46 -2.50
N THR A 95 5.83 -27.60 -1.56
CA THR A 95 5.99 -26.17 -1.84
C THR A 95 7.23 -25.94 -2.71
N LEU A 96 7.24 -24.86 -3.52
CA LEU A 96 8.43 -24.46 -4.28
C LEU A 96 9.66 -24.21 -3.39
N VAL A 97 9.44 -23.88 -2.12
CA VAL A 97 10.51 -23.68 -1.13
C VAL A 97 11.15 -25.03 -0.77
N GLU A 98 10.37 -26.08 -0.58
CA GLU A 98 10.86 -27.43 -0.28
C GLU A 98 11.57 -28.03 -1.49
N MET A 99 10.96 -27.95 -2.68
CA MET A 99 11.52 -28.44 -3.93
C MET A 99 12.93 -27.88 -4.22
N THR A 100 13.21 -26.65 -3.79
CA THR A 100 14.48 -25.95 -4.05
C THR A 100 15.44 -25.94 -2.87
N ALA A 101 15.04 -26.44 -1.68
CA ALA A 101 15.81 -26.31 -0.45
C ALA A 101 17.18 -27.02 -0.45
N HIS A 102 17.35 -28.02 -1.32
CA HIS A 102 18.56 -28.82 -1.44
C HIS A 102 19.72 -28.08 -2.14
N ASP A 103 19.44 -26.98 -2.84
CA ASP A 103 20.44 -26.21 -3.58
C ASP A 103 20.25 -24.70 -3.38
N PHE A 104 21.22 -24.06 -2.72
CA PHE A 104 21.14 -22.63 -2.46
C PHE A 104 21.29 -21.77 -3.73
N THR A 105 21.72 -22.34 -4.86
CA THR A 105 21.86 -21.61 -6.15
C THR A 105 20.52 -21.20 -6.74
N TYR A 106 19.40 -21.81 -6.32
CA TYR A 106 18.08 -21.30 -6.67
C TYR A 106 17.87 -19.89 -6.13
N THR A 107 17.42 -19.00 -7.01
CA THR A 107 17.21 -17.58 -6.75
C THR A 107 15.74 -17.19 -6.87
N GLY A 108 14.98 -17.88 -7.72
CA GLY A 108 13.54 -17.75 -7.84
C GLY A 108 12.92 -19.06 -8.29
N ALA A 109 11.63 -19.24 -8.02
CA ALA A 109 10.82 -20.32 -8.53
C ALA A 109 9.37 -19.88 -8.69
N ILE A 110 8.68 -20.42 -9.68
CA ILE A 110 7.26 -20.17 -9.95
C ILE A 110 6.56 -21.48 -10.31
N SER A 111 5.32 -21.68 -9.89
CA SER A 111 4.53 -22.87 -10.22
C SER A 111 4.13 -22.91 -11.69
N GLY A 112 3.84 -24.11 -12.17
CA GLY A 112 3.41 -24.36 -13.54
C GLY A 112 4.57 -24.69 -14.47
N THR A 113 4.28 -24.67 -15.77
CA THR A 113 5.23 -25.01 -16.82
C THR A 113 5.32 -23.90 -17.84
N MET A 114 6.47 -23.84 -18.51
CA MET A 114 6.63 -23.08 -19.73
C MET A 114 6.62 -24.07 -20.89
N LYS A 115 6.08 -23.66 -22.04
CA LYS A 115 6.38 -24.39 -23.27
C LYS A 115 7.88 -24.29 -23.51
N ASP A 116 8.52 -25.34 -24.05
CA ASP A 116 9.97 -25.41 -24.24
C ASP A 116 10.45 -24.49 -25.38
N ILE A 117 10.23 -23.19 -25.22
CA ILE A 117 10.46 -22.15 -26.23
C ILE A 117 11.90 -21.64 -26.24
N LEU A 118 12.75 -22.13 -25.34
CA LEU A 118 14.16 -21.73 -25.24
C LEU A 118 15.08 -22.76 -25.89
N ASP A 119 16.14 -22.28 -26.54
CA ASP A 119 17.32 -23.06 -26.87
C ASP A 119 18.50 -22.50 -26.07
N GLY A 120 18.79 -23.12 -24.92
CA GLY A 120 19.66 -22.53 -23.91
C GLY A 120 19.08 -21.25 -23.33
N SER A 121 19.69 -20.11 -23.65
CA SER A 121 19.24 -18.78 -23.21
C SER A 121 18.66 -17.94 -24.36
N GLU A 122 18.46 -18.53 -25.54
CA GLU A 122 17.90 -17.85 -26.72
C GLU A 122 16.44 -18.28 -26.94
N ILE A 123 15.61 -17.36 -27.45
CA ILE A 123 14.23 -17.68 -27.85
C ILE A 123 14.26 -18.46 -29.17
N ASN A 124 13.66 -19.64 -29.19
CA ASN A 124 13.38 -20.36 -30.42
C ASN A 124 12.04 -19.90 -31.01
N GLU A 125 12.12 -19.11 -32.09
CA GLU A 125 10.94 -18.49 -32.73
C GLU A 125 9.89 -19.49 -33.22
N GLU A 126 10.30 -20.65 -33.75
CA GLU A 126 9.36 -21.68 -34.22
C GLU A 126 8.55 -22.26 -33.05
N ARG A 127 9.24 -22.59 -31.95
CA ARG A 127 8.60 -23.11 -30.74
C ARG A 127 7.76 -22.06 -30.03
N LEU A 128 8.16 -20.79 -30.09
CA LEU A 128 7.35 -19.68 -29.57
C LEU A 128 6.07 -19.51 -30.38
N LEU A 129 6.13 -19.56 -31.71
CA LEU A 129 4.94 -19.49 -32.56
C LEU A 129 4.01 -20.67 -32.29
N GLU A 130 4.53 -21.90 -32.21
CA GLU A 130 3.74 -23.09 -31.82
C GLU A 130 3.12 -22.91 -30.42
N ALA A 131 3.86 -22.27 -29.51
CA ALA A 131 3.34 -21.94 -28.19
C ALA A 131 2.14 -20.99 -28.26
N LEU A 132 2.24 -19.94 -29.06
CA LEU A 132 1.23 -18.90 -29.24
C LEU A 132 0.03 -19.34 -30.10
N ASP A 133 0.11 -20.48 -30.78
CA ASP A 133 -1.03 -21.10 -31.48
C ASP A 133 -1.85 -22.03 -30.56
N GLY A 134 -1.42 -22.26 -29.33
CA GLY A 134 -2.07 -23.17 -28.38
C GLY A 134 -2.99 -22.50 -27.34
N GLU A 135 -3.36 -23.26 -26.30
CA GLU A 135 -4.22 -22.74 -25.24
C GLU A 135 -3.52 -21.75 -24.31
N GLY A 136 -4.29 -20.86 -23.68
CA GLY A 136 -3.80 -19.98 -22.60
C GLY A 136 -3.02 -18.75 -23.05
N VAL A 137 -3.13 -18.32 -24.30
CA VAL A 137 -2.46 -17.12 -24.82
C VAL A 137 -3.15 -15.85 -24.32
N LEU A 138 -2.36 -14.85 -23.91
CA LEU A 138 -2.84 -13.52 -23.51
C LEU A 138 -2.47 -12.46 -24.54
N LEU A 139 -1.24 -12.47 -25.02
CA LEU A 139 -0.71 -11.50 -25.97
C LEU A 139 0.02 -12.22 -27.10
N GLN A 140 -0.13 -11.71 -28.33
CA GLN A 140 0.63 -12.12 -29.49
C GLN A 140 1.04 -10.87 -30.26
N SER A 141 2.36 -10.65 -30.42
CA SER A 141 2.91 -9.48 -31.10
C SER A 141 2.39 -8.13 -30.57
N GLY A 142 2.10 -8.06 -29.26
CA GLY A 142 1.57 -6.87 -28.58
C GLY A 142 0.04 -6.70 -28.67
N GLU A 143 -0.65 -7.56 -29.41
CA GLU A 143 -2.10 -7.53 -29.54
C GLU A 143 -2.77 -8.43 -28.49
N LYS A 144 -3.90 -7.96 -27.95
CA LYS A 144 -4.71 -8.72 -26.98
C LYS A 144 -5.44 -9.88 -27.66
N VAL A 145 -5.16 -11.11 -27.23
CA VAL A 145 -5.81 -12.32 -27.77
C VAL A 145 -7.05 -12.68 -26.95
N TRP A 146 -8.18 -12.88 -27.62
CA TRP A 146 -9.48 -13.22 -26.99
C TRP A 146 -10.12 -14.50 -27.52
N GLU A 147 -9.84 -14.88 -28.77
CA GLU A 147 -10.37 -16.08 -29.43
C GLU A 147 -9.32 -17.20 -29.35
N GLY A 148 -9.73 -18.36 -28.84
CA GLY A 148 -8.83 -19.49 -28.63
C GLY A 148 -9.28 -20.37 -27.47
N HIS A 149 -8.86 -20.08 -26.24
CA HIS A 149 -8.90 -21.06 -25.14
C HIS A 149 -9.00 -20.36 -23.78
N LYS A 150 -10.19 -19.83 -23.45
CA LYS A 150 -10.40 -18.86 -22.37
C LYS A 150 -10.24 -19.46 -20.96
N LYS A 151 -9.43 -18.79 -20.12
CA LYS A 151 -9.78 -18.63 -18.71
C LYS A 151 -10.89 -17.57 -18.58
N GLU A 152 -11.85 -17.79 -17.70
CA GLU A 152 -12.96 -16.85 -17.45
C GLU A 152 -12.44 -15.44 -17.17
N ASN A 153 -13.13 -14.40 -17.65
CA ASN A 153 -12.76 -13.00 -17.39
C ASN A 153 -13.17 -12.54 -15.96
N GLU A 154 -13.12 -13.47 -15.02
CA GLU A 154 -13.42 -13.26 -13.60
C GLU A 154 -12.17 -12.85 -12.83
N ARG A 155 -12.38 -12.24 -11.67
CA ARG A 155 -11.28 -11.89 -10.77
C ARG A 155 -10.80 -13.12 -10.02
N MET A 156 -9.52 -13.43 -10.19
CA MET A 156 -8.88 -14.56 -9.52
C MET A 156 -7.38 -14.34 -9.40
N ALA A 157 -6.71 -15.24 -8.68
CA ALA A 157 -5.26 -15.32 -8.70
C ALA A 157 -4.81 -15.84 -10.07
N ARG A 158 -3.73 -15.27 -10.62
CA ARG A 158 -3.23 -15.63 -11.96
C ARG A 158 -1.72 -15.69 -11.97
N SER A 159 -1.15 -16.66 -12.67
CA SER A 159 0.28 -16.79 -12.99
C SER A 159 0.47 -16.79 -14.51
N VAL A 160 1.34 -15.92 -15.00
CA VAL A 160 1.65 -15.78 -16.43
C VAL A 160 3.15 -15.60 -16.62
N TYR A 161 3.62 -15.90 -17.83
CA TYR A 161 4.92 -15.46 -18.31
C TYR A 161 4.79 -14.76 -19.66
N GLY A 162 5.79 -13.98 -20.02
CA GLY A 162 5.89 -13.44 -21.36
C GLY A 162 7.24 -12.82 -21.67
N ILE A 163 7.41 -12.46 -22.93
CA ILE A 163 8.66 -11.98 -23.52
C ILE A 163 8.52 -10.50 -23.88
N THR A 164 9.53 -9.70 -23.52
CA THR A 164 9.59 -8.29 -23.87
C THR A 164 9.82 -8.06 -25.36
N THR A 165 9.44 -6.90 -25.90
CA THR A 165 9.57 -6.57 -27.33
C THR A 165 10.99 -6.75 -27.89
N ASP A 166 12.02 -6.60 -27.06
CA ASP A 166 13.42 -6.79 -27.47
C ASP A 166 13.89 -8.25 -27.43
N HIS A 167 13.01 -9.18 -27.03
CA HIS A 167 13.24 -10.61 -26.83
C HIS A 167 14.42 -10.90 -25.88
N GLN A 168 14.75 -9.96 -24.98
CA GLN A 168 15.88 -10.10 -24.05
C GLN A 168 15.45 -10.40 -22.61
N THR A 169 14.17 -10.26 -22.27
CA THR A 169 13.68 -10.44 -20.89
C THR A 169 12.47 -11.36 -20.85
N LEU A 170 12.56 -12.39 -20.01
CA LEU A 170 11.39 -13.14 -19.55
C LEU A 170 10.80 -12.45 -18.32
N VAL A 171 9.49 -12.22 -18.36
CA VAL A 171 8.73 -11.59 -17.27
C VAL A 171 7.71 -12.59 -16.76
N PHE A 172 7.78 -12.91 -15.47
CA PHE A 172 6.80 -13.73 -14.77
C PHE A 172 5.97 -12.82 -13.87
N ILE A 173 4.63 -12.97 -13.90
CA ILE A 173 3.72 -12.19 -13.06
C ILE A 173 2.79 -13.15 -12.31
N VAL A 174 2.73 -13.00 -10.99
CA VAL A 174 1.71 -13.59 -10.13
C VAL A 174 0.85 -12.48 -9.53
N VAL A 175 -0.47 -12.61 -9.65
CA VAL A 175 -1.43 -11.72 -9.00
C VAL A 175 -2.11 -12.46 -7.85
N ASP A 176 -2.11 -11.85 -6.67
CA ASP A 176 -2.80 -12.36 -5.48
C ASP A 176 -4.33 -12.24 -5.61
N TYR A 177 -5.05 -13.24 -5.09
CA TYR A 177 -6.48 -13.16 -4.78
C TYR A 177 -6.75 -13.63 -3.36
N ASN A 178 -6.96 -12.69 -2.46
CA ASN A 178 -7.10 -12.91 -1.03
C ASN A 178 -7.88 -11.75 -0.39
N LEU A 179 -8.01 -11.72 0.95
CA LEU A 179 -8.69 -10.62 1.66
C LEU A 179 -8.10 -9.22 1.40
N SER A 180 -6.90 -9.16 0.85
CA SER A 180 -6.08 -7.97 0.69
C SER A 180 -5.88 -7.54 -0.78
N SER A 181 -6.21 -8.42 -1.73
CA SER A 181 -6.04 -8.21 -3.16
C SER A 181 -7.23 -8.78 -3.90
N ILE A 182 -7.87 -7.95 -4.74
CA ILE A 182 -9.07 -8.33 -5.48
C ILE A 182 -8.78 -9.25 -6.68
N GLY A 183 -7.52 -9.62 -6.93
CA GLY A 183 -7.15 -10.42 -8.11
C GLY A 183 -7.20 -9.62 -9.41
N ALA A 184 -7.00 -10.33 -10.51
CA ALA A 184 -7.05 -9.74 -11.86
C ALA A 184 -8.03 -10.50 -12.75
N THR A 185 -8.63 -9.80 -13.70
CA THR A 185 -9.32 -10.41 -14.83
C THR A 185 -8.31 -10.82 -15.93
N HIS A 186 -8.77 -11.54 -16.95
CA HIS A 186 -7.93 -11.87 -18.11
C HIS A 186 -7.47 -10.58 -18.81
N GLU A 187 -8.38 -9.63 -19.00
CA GLU A 187 -8.09 -8.35 -19.64
C GLU A 187 -7.10 -7.50 -18.84
N GLU A 188 -7.25 -7.46 -17.52
CA GLU A 188 -6.32 -6.73 -16.64
C GLU A 188 -4.91 -7.35 -16.68
N MET A 189 -4.80 -8.67 -16.81
CA MET A 189 -3.50 -9.32 -17.00
C MET A 189 -2.83 -8.91 -18.31
N GLN A 190 -3.58 -8.80 -19.40
CA GLN A 190 -3.05 -8.31 -20.68
C GLN A 190 -2.49 -6.89 -20.52
N ASP A 191 -3.23 -6.01 -19.83
CA ASP A 191 -2.76 -4.65 -19.54
C ASP A 191 -1.50 -4.64 -18.67
N TYR A 192 -1.44 -5.48 -17.64
CA TYR A 192 -0.27 -5.57 -16.77
C TYR A 192 0.96 -6.06 -17.52
N LEU A 193 0.82 -7.03 -18.43
CA LEU A 193 1.90 -7.51 -19.28
C LEU A 193 2.41 -6.39 -20.21
N LEU A 194 1.50 -5.66 -20.86
CA LEU A 194 1.84 -4.51 -21.69
C LEU A 194 2.55 -3.40 -20.89
N ASP A 195 2.13 -3.13 -19.64
CA ASP A 195 2.80 -2.19 -18.72
C ASP A 195 4.27 -2.58 -18.42
N TYR A 196 4.63 -3.87 -18.57
CA TYR A 196 6.00 -4.38 -18.45
C TYR A 196 6.73 -4.53 -19.79
N GLY A 197 6.14 -4.07 -20.90
CA GLY A 197 6.73 -4.15 -22.24
C GLY A 197 6.69 -5.55 -22.86
N VAL A 198 5.86 -6.44 -22.32
CA VAL A 198 5.66 -7.79 -22.85
C VAL A 198 4.77 -7.75 -24.10
N VAL A 199 5.15 -8.49 -25.13
CA VAL A 199 4.42 -8.56 -26.41
C VAL A 199 3.88 -9.95 -26.72
N ASP A 200 4.49 -10.99 -26.19
CA ASP A 200 4.05 -12.38 -26.32
C ASP A 200 3.93 -12.99 -24.94
N ALA A 201 2.75 -13.55 -24.61
CA ALA A 201 2.47 -13.99 -23.24
C ALA A 201 1.46 -15.12 -23.16
N LEU A 202 1.69 -16.02 -22.20
CA LEU A 202 0.86 -17.19 -21.92
C LEU A 202 0.63 -17.36 -20.42
N TYR A 203 -0.46 -18.05 -20.05
CA TYR A 203 -0.63 -18.59 -18.70
C TYR A 203 0.42 -19.68 -18.41
N LEU A 204 0.90 -19.74 -17.17
CA LEU A 204 1.82 -20.78 -16.70
C LEU A 204 1.13 -22.07 -16.27
N GLU A 205 -0.10 -21.96 -15.81
CA GLU A 205 -0.84 -23.07 -15.22
C GLU A 205 -2.20 -23.21 -15.88
N GLU A 206 -2.61 -24.47 -16.11
CA GLU A 206 -3.99 -24.80 -16.46
C GLU A 206 -4.90 -24.66 -15.22
N VAL A 207 -4.45 -25.19 -14.07
CA VAL A 207 -5.16 -25.12 -12.77
C VAL A 207 -4.74 -23.87 -12.00
N ASN A 208 -5.68 -23.15 -11.38
CA ASN A 208 -5.38 -21.87 -10.72
C ASN A 208 -4.78 -22.06 -9.31
N ILE A 209 -3.49 -22.43 -9.20
CA ILE A 209 -2.77 -22.49 -7.92
C ILE A 209 -1.44 -21.70 -8.01
N PRO A 210 -1.48 -20.37 -8.27
CA PRO A 210 -0.26 -19.58 -8.43
C PRO A 210 0.61 -19.59 -7.18
N SER A 211 1.90 -19.87 -7.38
CA SER A 211 2.92 -19.89 -6.35
C SER A 211 4.20 -19.27 -6.88
N LEU A 212 4.82 -18.40 -6.08
CA LEU A 212 6.06 -17.72 -6.38
C LEU A 212 6.94 -17.70 -5.14
N ALA A 213 8.16 -18.20 -5.26
CA ALA A 213 9.17 -18.15 -4.22
C ALA A 213 10.42 -17.43 -4.72
N VAL A 214 11.00 -16.55 -3.89
CA VAL A 214 12.18 -15.76 -4.27
C VAL A 214 13.16 -15.69 -3.12
N ARG A 215 14.45 -15.91 -3.39
CA ARG A 215 15.54 -15.80 -2.41
C ARG A 215 15.66 -14.35 -1.96
N GLY A 216 15.39 -14.09 -0.69
CA GLY A 216 15.63 -12.76 -0.13
C GLY A 216 17.12 -12.45 -0.08
N GLN A 217 17.48 -11.16 -0.10
CA GLN A 217 18.87 -10.73 -0.01
C GLN A 217 19.63 -11.42 1.13
N GLY A 218 20.73 -12.12 0.79
CA GLY A 218 21.59 -12.81 1.77
C GLY A 218 20.95 -14.02 2.45
N ALA A 219 19.78 -14.49 2.00
CA ALA A 219 19.19 -15.74 2.42
C ALA A 219 19.77 -16.93 1.63
N PHE A 220 19.81 -18.10 2.26
CA PHE A 220 20.26 -19.35 1.62
C PHE A 220 19.12 -20.18 1.01
N THR A 221 17.86 -19.82 1.30
CA THR A 221 16.67 -20.53 0.82
C THR A 221 15.68 -19.54 0.22
N LEU A 222 14.81 -20.05 -0.65
CA LEU A 222 13.67 -19.28 -1.12
C LEU A 222 12.68 -19.03 0.01
N SER A 223 11.82 -18.04 -0.18
CA SER A 223 10.64 -17.82 0.67
C SER A 223 9.44 -17.52 -0.21
N GLN A 224 8.29 -18.10 0.13
CA GLN A 224 7.00 -17.81 -0.50
C GLN A 224 6.74 -16.30 -0.51
N ARG A 225 6.27 -15.79 -1.66
CA ARG A 225 6.08 -14.35 -1.88
C ARG A 225 4.63 -13.94 -2.05
N ASN A 226 3.86 -14.64 -2.87
CA ASN A 226 2.42 -14.42 -3.01
C ASN A 226 1.67 -15.04 -1.83
N VAL A 227 0.50 -14.49 -1.49
CA VAL A 227 -0.29 -14.92 -0.33
C VAL A 227 -1.61 -15.49 -0.80
N PRO A 228 -1.85 -16.81 -0.70
CA PRO A 228 -3.14 -17.39 -1.04
C PRO A 228 -4.25 -17.00 -0.07
N MET A 229 -5.50 -17.31 -0.44
CA MET A 229 -6.68 -16.98 0.39
C MET A 229 -6.67 -17.65 1.77
N ASP A 230 -6.17 -18.89 1.86
CA ASP A 230 -6.07 -19.66 3.11
C ASP A 230 -4.78 -19.38 3.90
N GLU A 231 -3.95 -18.45 3.42
CA GLU A 231 -2.65 -18.06 4.00
C GLU A 231 -1.62 -19.22 4.08
N MET A 232 -1.87 -20.37 3.45
CA MET A 232 -0.91 -21.47 3.35
C MET A 232 -0.08 -21.35 2.06
N ALA A 233 1.18 -21.78 2.10
CA ALA A 233 1.99 -21.81 0.88
C ALA A 233 1.42 -22.89 -0.05
N PRO A 234 1.22 -22.62 -1.35
CA PRO A 234 0.68 -23.63 -2.25
C PRO A 234 1.68 -24.76 -2.48
N GLU A 235 1.19 -25.99 -2.37
CA GLU A 235 1.89 -27.22 -2.75
C GLU A 235 1.59 -27.53 -4.22
N VAL A 236 2.62 -27.88 -4.99
CA VAL A 236 2.53 -28.13 -6.42
C VAL A 236 3.38 -29.35 -6.82
N LEU A 237 3.03 -29.99 -7.95
CA LEU A 237 3.82 -31.10 -8.49
C LEU A 237 4.99 -30.63 -9.36
N ILE A 238 4.87 -29.45 -9.97
CA ILE A 238 5.78 -28.93 -10.99
C ILE A 238 5.90 -27.41 -10.90
N GLY A 239 7.11 -26.93 -11.17
CA GLY A 239 7.40 -25.51 -11.29
C GLY A 239 8.58 -25.25 -12.22
N LEU A 240 8.91 -23.97 -12.37
CA LEU A 240 10.09 -23.48 -13.03
C LEU A 240 11.02 -22.88 -11.98
N GLY A 241 12.25 -23.38 -11.90
CA GLY A 241 13.32 -22.88 -11.04
C GLY A 241 14.30 -22.02 -11.81
N ILE A 242 14.74 -20.91 -11.19
CA ILE A 242 15.80 -20.03 -11.72
C ILE A 242 17.01 -20.14 -10.80
N ARG A 243 18.09 -20.73 -11.30
CA ARG A 243 19.39 -20.83 -10.62
C ARG A 243 20.34 -19.71 -11.05
N SER A 244 21.30 -19.39 -10.18
CA SER A 244 22.44 -18.57 -10.52
C SER A 244 23.74 -19.32 -10.25
N GLU A 245 24.54 -19.52 -11.30
CA GLU A 245 25.87 -20.17 -11.23
C GLU A 245 27.01 -19.14 -11.11
N ALA A 246 26.68 -17.90 -10.75
CA ALA A 246 27.68 -16.87 -10.55
C ALA A 246 28.64 -17.29 -9.42
N PRO A 247 29.98 -17.18 -9.62
CA PRO A 247 30.95 -17.72 -8.68
C PRO A 247 30.87 -17.02 -7.31
N ALA A 248 31.00 -17.79 -6.23
CA ALA A 248 31.04 -17.26 -4.88
C ALA A 248 32.32 -16.44 -4.62
N THR A 249 32.16 -15.31 -3.95
CA THR A 249 33.21 -14.37 -3.57
C THR A 249 33.05 -13.95 -2.10
N GLU A 250 33.96 -13.12 -1.59
CA GLU A 250 33.89 -12.62 -0.22
C GLU A 250 32.68 -11.70 0.02
N ALA A 251 32.26 -11.57 1.29
CA ALA A 251 31.15 -10.70 1.67
C ALA A 251 31.37 -9.27 1.16
N TYR A 252 30.47 -8.79 0.31
CA TYR A 252 30.53 -7.45 -0.28
C TYR A 252 29.60 -6.49 0.46
N ASN A 253 28.34 -6.90 0.65
CA ASN A 253 27.26 -6.09 1.22
C ASN A 253 26.69 -6.74 2.49
N LEU A 254 26.38 -5.92 3.50
CA LEU A 254 25.74 -6.34 4.76
C LEU A 254 24.34 -5.73 4.86
N MET A 255 23.38 -6.52 5.34
CA MET A 255 22.00 -6.08 5.56
C MET A 255 21.49 -6.54 6.93
N ILE A 256 20.70 -5.69 7.59
CA ILE A 256 20.00 -6.09 8.82
C ILE A 256 18.57 -6.46 8.45
N LYS A 257 18.22 -7.73 8.66
CA LYS A 257 16.84 -8.20 8.65
C LYS A 257 16.26 -8.04 10.05
N VAL A 258 15.04 -7.52 10.12
CA VAL A 258 14.29 -7.35 11.37
C VAL A 258 12.95 -8.07 11.26
N ASP A 259 12.42 -8.50 12.39
CA ASP A 259 11.05 -9.02 12.46
C ASP A 259 10.03 -7.98 11.97
N ARG A 260 8.84 -8.45 11.62
CA ARG A 260 7.79 -7.58 11.08
C ARG A 260 7.29 -6.59 12.14
N THR A 261 6.97 -5.39 11.69
CA THR A 261 6.33 -4.29 12.43
C THR A 261 4.88 -4.62 12.82
N PRO A 262 4.30 -3.97 13.85
CA PRO A 262 4.80 -2.79 14.58
C PRO A 262 5.88 -3.11 15.63
N TYR A 263 6.84 -2.21 15.78
CA TYR A 263 7.84 -2.27 16.85
C TYR A 263 7.33 -1.55 18.07
N MET A 264 7.40 -2.18 19.25
CA MET A 264 6.80 -1.62 20.45
C MET A 264 7.79 -1.62 21.62
N VAL A 265 7.67 -0.62 22.49
CA VAL A 265 8.45 -0.54 23.74
C VAL A 265 8.30 -1.84 24.54
N SER A 266 9.42 -2.34 25.05
CA SER A 266 9.54 -3.56 25.86
C SER A 266 9.11 -4.85 25.17
N LYS A 267 8.89 -4.86 23.84
CA LYS A 267 8.65 -6.08 23.07
C LYS A 267 9.94 -6.52 22.37
N PRO A 268 10.30 -7.82 22.40
CA PRO A 268 11.48 -8.32 21.70
C PRO A 268 11.29 -8.19 20.19
N ILE A 269 12.35 -7.75 19.51
CA ILE A 269 12.44 -7.60 18.06
C ILE A 269 13.61 -8.46 17.59
N GLY A 270 13.34 -9.51 16.82
CA GLY A 270 14.39 -10.30 16.18
C GLY A 270 15.17 -9.45 15.18
N ILE A 271 16.50 -9.49 15.28
CA ILE A 271 17.44 -8.81 14.41
C ILE A 271 18.43 -9.86 13.88
N LYS A 272 18.70 -9.85 12.57
CA LYS A 272 19.67 -10.78 11.95
C LYS A 272 20.54 -10.03 10.96
N LEU A 273 21.85 -10.13 11.13
CA LEU A 273 22.79 -9.68 10.11
C LEU A 273 22.84 -10.74 8.99
N LEU A 274 22.67 -10.27 7.75
CA LEU A 274 22.82 -11.06 6.54
C LEU A 274 23.93 -10.44 5.69
N ALA A 275 24.59 -11.27 4.89
CA ALA A 275 25.65 -10.84 3.99
C ALA A 275 25.46 -11.47 2.61
N ARG A 276 25.89 -10.74 1.59
CA ARG A 276 26.02 -11.26 0.23
C ARG A 276 27.28 -10.74 -0.42
N ASP A 277 27.77 -11.50 -1.38
CA ASP A 277 28.96 -11.17 -2.15
C ASP A 277 28.65 -10.20 -3.32
N MET A 278 29.64 -9.91 -4.19
CA MET A 278 29.44 -9.00 -5.33
C MET A 278 28.58 -9.59 -6.47
N ASN A 279 28.37 -10.90 -6.43
CA ASN A 279 27.55 -11.66 -7.35
C ASN A 279 26.19 -12.02 -6.74
N TYR A 280 25.84 -11.42 -5.59
CA TYR A 280 24.58 -11.64 -4.88
C TYR A 280 24.42 -13.03 -4.24
N ASN A 281 25.49 -13.82 -4.18
CA ASN A 281 25.48 -15.08 -3.45
C ASN A 281 25.42 -14.82 -1.94
N PRO A 282 24.65 -15.60 -1.17
CA PRO A 282 24.62 -15.48 0.27
C PRO A 282 25.98 -15.83 0.86
N VAL A 283 26.42 -15.08 1.87
CA VAL A 283 27.67 -15.35 2.60
C VAL A 283 27.34 -15.66 4.06
N ALA A 284 27.87 -16.77 4.56
CA ALA A 284 27.66 -17.18 5.94
C ALA A 284 28.31 -16.19 6.91
N ILE A 285 27.61 -15.85 7.99
CA ILE A 285 28.09 -14.95 9.03
C ILE A 285 28.33 -15.74 10.32
N ASP A 286 29.51 -15.57 10.88
CA ASP A 286 29.81 -15.95 12.27
C ASP A 286 29.21 -14.92 13.23
N SER A 287 28.17 -15.31 13.96
CA SER A 287 27.45 -14.43 14.89
C SER A 287 28.33 -13.92 16.04
N GLY A 288 29.39 -14.64 16.40
CA GLY A 288 30.32 -14.24 17.47
C GLY A 288 31.18 -13.02 17.12
N GLN A 289 31.26 -12.65 15.85
CA GLN A 289 32.05 -11.51 15.37
C GLN A 289 31.20 -10.25 15.13
N ILE A 290 29.89 -10.32 15.37
CA ILE A 290 29.01 -9.17 15.16
C ILE A 290 29.12 -8.23 16.36
N ALA A 291 29.50 -6.98 16.11
CA ALA A 291 29.36 -5.92 17.10
C ALA A 291 28.14 -5.06 16.75
N TRP A 292 27.27 -4.82 17.72
CA TRP A 292 26.09 -3.95 17.57
C TRP A 292 26.29 -2.63 18.29
N SER A 293 25.78 -1.55 17.70
CA SER A 293 25.59 -0.25 18.37
C SER A 293 24.21 0.30 18.06
N MET A 294 23.78 1.29 18.85
CA MET A 294 22.48 1.93 18.72
C MET A 294 22.60 3.44 18.94
N SER A 295 21.72 4.21 18.31
CA SER A 295 21.60 5.67 18.51
C SER A 295 20.14 6.12 18.33
N GLY A 296 19.79 7.30 18.85
CA GLY A 296 18.44 7.88 18.73
C GLY A 296 17.40 7.35 19.73
N GLY A 297 17.68 6.24 20.43
CA GLY A 297 16.84 5.68 21.48
C GLY A 297 17.62 4.79 22.45
N PHE A 298 16.90 4.13 23.35
CA PHE A 298 17.46 3.29 24.43
C PHE A 298 16.87 1.88 24.41
N GLY A 299 17.64 0.89 24.88
CA GLY A 299 17.29 -0.53 24.81
C GLY A 299 18.50 -1.46 24.93
N THR A 300 18.25 -2.77 24.84
CA THR A 300 19.27 -3.82 24.96
C THR A 300 19.31 -4.70 23.71
N ILE A 301 20.50 -5.16 23.34
CA ILE A 301 20.70 -6.14 22.26
C ILE A 301 21.41 -7.36 22.85
N SER A 302 20.80 -8.54 22.72
CA SER A 302 21.39 -9.81 23.13
C SER A 302 20.81 -10.93 22.28
N ASN A 303 21.62 -11.93 21.93
CA ASN A 303 21.19 -13.13 21.18
C ASN A 303 20.30 -12.79 19.96
N ASN A 304 20.76 -11.88 19.09
CA ASN A 304 20.01 -11.47 17.90
C ASN A 304 18.59 -10.92 18.20
N THR A 305 18.40 -10.38 19.40
CA THR A 305 17.14 -9.78 19.84
C THR A 305 17.42 -8.38 20.35
N PHE A 306 16.70 -7.40 19.82
CA PHE A 306 16.67 -6.03 20.31
C PHE A 306 15.40 -5.82 21.16
N ILE A 307 15.54 -5.25 22.36
CA ILE A 307 14.42 -4.85 23.21
C ILE A 307 14.50 -3.33 23.40
N PRO A 308 13.66 -2.53 22.72
CA PRO A 308 13.61 -1.10 22.92
C PRO A 308 12.98 -0.77 24.27
N MET A 309 13.49 0.26 24.93
CA MET A 309 13.00 0.75 26.23
C MET A 309 12.33 2.12 26.14
N GLU A 310 12.44 2.79 24.99
CA GLU A 310 11.85 4.09 24.72
C GLU A 310 11.18 4.09 23.34
N GLY A 311 10.12 4.89 23.19
CA GLY A 311 9.46 5.12 21.90
C GLY A 311 10.23 6.11 21.02
N GLY A 312 9.91 6.14 19.74
CA GLY A 312 10.52 6.99 18.73
C GLY A 312 11.56 6.28 17.85
N LYS A 313 12.34 7.08 17.11
CA LYS A 313 13.28 6.55 16.11
C LYS A 313 14.56 6.03 16.75
N THR A 314 14.83 4.74 16.57
CA THR A 314 16.05 4.08 17.03
C THR A 314 16.82 3.49 15.86
N THR A 315 18.09 3.89 15.69
CA THR A 315 18.97 3.35 14.64
C THR A 315 19.89 2.29 15.21
N LEU A 316 19.75 1.05 14.73
CA LEU A 316 20.66 -0.06 15.00
C LEU A 316 21.76 -0.10 13.94
N THR A 317 23.01 -0.35 14.36
CA THR A 317 24.16 -0.51 13.47
C THR A 317 24.89 -1.80 13.79
N ALA A 318 25.12 -2.63 12.78
CA ALA A 318 25.92 -3.84 12.89
C ALA A 318 27.29 -3.61 12.25
N TYR A 319 28.34 -4.12 12.89
CA TYR A 319 29.71 -4.14 12.40
C TYR A 319 30.17 -5.59 12.26
N TYR A 320 30.79 -5.91 11.13
CA TYR A 320 31.32 -7.24 10.84
C TYR A 320 32.51 -7.11 9.89
N GLN A 321 33.67 -7.64 10.29
CA GLN A 321 34.91 -7.68 9.48
C GLN A 321 35.27 -6.32 8.83
N GLY A 322 35.22 -5.23 9.60
CA GLY A 322 35.55 -3.88 9.12
C GLY A 322 34.47 -3.21 8.27
N LYS A 323 33.37 -3.90 7.96
CA LYS A 323 32.18 -3.36 7.29
C LYS A 323 31.10 -3.03 8.30
N ARG A 324 30.16 -2.17 7.91
CA ARG A 324 28.99 -1.83 8.74
C ARG A 324 27.73 -1.61 7.92
N THR A 325 26.58 -1.80 8.54
CA THR A 325 25.26 -1.49 7.99
C THR A 325 24.33 -1.02 9.11
N SER A 326 23.31 -0.24 8.77
CA SER A 326 22.39 0.34 9.75
C SER A 326 20.94 0.23 9.31
N ILE A 327 20.03 0.12 10.27
CA ILE A 327 18.58 0.18 10.06
C ILE A 327 17.97 1.11 11.10
N THR A 328 16.98 1.93 10.71
CA THR A 328 16.23 2.78 11.64
C THR A 328 14.84 2.21 11.84
N LEU A 329 14.48 1.99 13.10
CA LEU A 329 13.21 1.46 13.55
C LEU A 329 12.40 2.60 14.18
N ASP A 330 11.09 2.66 13.90
CA ASP A 330 10.16 3.55 14.58
C ASP A 330 9.46 2.74 15.68
N ILE A 331 9.77 3.04 16.94
CA ILE A 331 9.27 2.29 18.10
C ILE A 331 8.04 2.98 18.67
N THR A 332 6.92 2.26 18.69
CA THR A 332 5.66 2.75 19.27
C THR A 332 5.64 2.52 20.78
N ASP A 333 5.38 3.57 21.55
CA ASP A 333 5.04 3.47 22.97
C ASP A 333 3.52 3.49 23.13
N PRO A 334 2.88 2.34 23.48
CA PRO A 334 1.43 2.29 23.65
C PRO A 334 0.92 3.11 24.85
N ASN A 335 1.80 3.50 25.78
CA ASN A 335 1.46 4.32 26.94
C ASN A 335 1.74 5.81 26.72
N ALA A 336 2.25 6.20 25.54
CA ALA A 336 2.49 7.58 25.23
C ALA A 336 1.19 8.37 25.27
N LYS A 337 1.14 9.39 26.15
CA LYS A 337 -0.01 10.29 26.23
C LYS A 337 0.12 11.36 25.15
N ASP A 338 -0.98 11.60 24.43
CA ASP A 338 -1.03 12.68 23.47
C ASP A 338 -0.90 14.03 24.18
N PRO A 339 0.12 14.85 23.84
CA PRO A 339 0.31 16.15 24.46
C PRO A 339 -0.82 17.16 24.19
N LEU A 340 -1.69 16.92 23.20
CA LEU A 340 -2.85 17.79 22.92
C LEU A 340 -4.13 17.34 23.62
N TYR A 341 -4.15 16.12 24.17
CA TYR A 341 -5.26 15.64 24.97
C TYR A 341 -5.15 16.24 26.37
N GLU A 342 -6.07 17.13 26.73
CA GLU A 342 -6.14 17.79 28.05
C GLU A 342 -5.07 18.83 28.42
N ALA A 343 -4.19 19.24 27.50
CA ALA A 343 -3.39 20.46 27.69
C ALA A 343 -4.27 21.74 27.54
N LEU A 344 -3.82 22.92 27.98
CA LEU A 344 -4.56 24.21 27.86
C LEU A 344 -4.83 24.60 26.38
N PRO A 345 -6.02 25.14 26.00
CA PRO A 345 -6.51 26.42 26.54
C PRO A 345 -7.83 26.35 27.32
N GLY A 346 -7.88 27.04 28.46
CA GLY A 346 -9.12 27.33 29.18
C GLY A 346 -10.03 28.39 28.52
N ALA A 347 -9.55 29.08 27.47
CA ALA A 347 -10.32 30.05 26.68
C ALA A 347 -9.86 30.05 25.20
N GLY A 348 -10.80 30.07 24.26
CA GLY A 348 -10.52 30.01 22.82
C GLY A 348 -11.78 29.74 21.97
N PHE A 349 -11.62 29.73 20.65
CA PHE A 349 -12.69 29.33 19.72
C PHE A 349 -12.97 27.83 19.88
N LYS A 350 -14.24 27.49 20.16
CA LYS A 350 -14.64 26.10 20.43
C LYS A 350 -15.35 25.49 19.23
N VAL A 351 -14.94 24.27 18.89
CA VAL A 351 -15.61 23.43 17.89
C VAL A 351 -16.06 22.16 18.58
N ASN A 352 -17.36 21.88 18.54
CA ASN A 352 -17.91 20.63 19.06
C ASN A 352 -18.25 19.70 17.89
N VAL A 353 -17.95 18.42 18.06
CA VAL A 353 -18.20 17.37 17.07
C VAL A 353 -19.02 16.26 17.73
N PHE A 354 -20.06 15.81 17.03
CA PHE A 354 -20.89 14.69 17.43
C PHE A 354 -20.99 13.69 16.28
N GLY A 355 -21.07 12.40 16.64
CA GLY A 355 -21.16 11.29 15.69
C GLY A 355 -22.48 11.26 14.91
N THR A 356 -22.71 10.12 14.27
CA THR A 356 -23.91 9.87 13.46
C THR A 356 -25.20 10.18 14.23
N THR A 357 -26.14 10.83 13.55
CA THR A 357 -27.47 11.15 14.13
C THR A 357 -28.60 10.40 13.43
N VAL A 358 -28.28 9.46 12.55
CA VAL A 358 -29.30 8.57 12.00
C VAL A 358 -29.81 7.63 13.09
N LYS A 359 -31.14 7.64 13.23
CA LYS A 359 -31.86 7.11 14.38
C LYS A 359 -31.93 5.60 14.38
N GLN A 360 -32.01 5.02 15.59
CA GLN A 360 -32.68 3.75 15.82
C GLN A 360 -34.12 3.99 16.30
N ASN A 361 -34.88 4.91 15.68
CA ASN A 361 -36.29 5.25 15.95
C ASN A 361 -36.75 5.09 17.43
N ARG A 362 -36.13 5.81 18.39
CA ARG A 362 -36.49 5.75 19.83
C ARG A 362 -36.71 7.15 20.42
N LEU A 363 -37.60 7.25 21.42
CA LEU A 363 -37.80 8.48 22.22
C LEU A 363 -36.50 8.98 22.87
N LEU A 364 -35.61 8.05 23.22
CA LEU A 364 -34.31 8.39 23.78
C LEU A 364 -33.45 9.24 22.82
N ASP A 365 -33.49 8.92 21.52
CA ASP A 365 -32.72 9.66 20.49
C ASP A 365 -33.12 11.14 20.48
N ASP A 366 -34.41 11.45 20.64
CA ASP A 366 -34.91 12.83 20.67
C ASP A 366 -34.46 13.57 21.93
N ILE A 367 -34.39 12.88 23.08
CA ILE A 367 -33.85 13.43 24.35
C ILE A 367 -32.36 13.75 24.19
N VAL A 368 -31.58 12.78 23.67
CA VAL A 368 -30.15 12.94 23.41
C VAL A 368 -29.90 14.08 22.44
N MET A 369 -30.63 14.14 21.32
CA MET A 369 -30.50 15.22 20.34
C MET A 369 -30.83 16.59 20.93
N GLY A 370 -31.81 16.68 21.84
CA GLY A 370 -32.07 17.92 22.58
C GLY A 370 -30.80 18.45 23.27
N LYS A 371 -30.08 17.56 23.97
CA LYS A 371 -28.83 17.92 24.65
C LYS A 371 -27.68 18.19 23.67
N VAL A 372 -27.63 17.49 22.54
CA VAL A 372 -26.65 17.76 21.47
C VAL A 372 -26.85 19.17 20.90
N TYR A 373 -28.08 19.59 20.60
CA TYR A 373 -28.34 20.96 20.11
C TYR A 373 -27.88 22.02 21.10
N GLU A 374 -28.16 21.85 22.40
CA GLU A 374 -27.65 22.75 23.45
C GLU A 374 -26.11 22.82 23.42
N THR A 375 -25.46 21.66 23.35
CA THR A 375 -24.00 21.53 23.38
C THR A 375 -23.35 22.14 22.14
N MET A 376 -23.95 21.97 20.96
CA MET A 376 -23.48 22.57 19.71
C MET A 376 -23.67 24.09 19.70
N ASN A 377 -24.80 24.59 20.21
CA ASN A 377 -25.08 26.02 20.29
C ASN A 377 -24.21 26.77 21.30
N ALA A 378 -23.65 26.06 22.29
CA ALA A 378 -22.69 26.61 23.24
C ALA A 378 -21.27 26.78 22.65
N ALA A 379 -20.97 26.14 21.52
CA ALA A 379 -19.69 26.26 20.81
C ALA A 379 -19.70 27.42 19.80
N GLY A 380 -18.52 27.76 19.28
CA GLY A 380 -18.38 28.68 18.14
C GLY A 380 -18.76 28.03 16.81
N TYR A 381 -18.62 26.69 16.73
CA TYR A 381 -18.95 25.89 15.55
C TYR A 381 -19.37 24.47 15.95
N GLY A 382 -20.38 23.92 15.26
CA GLY A 382 -20.81 22.53 15.43
C GLY A 382 -20.48 21.65 14.22
N ILE A 383 -20.09 20.40 14.43
CA ILE A 383 -19.87 19.42 13.36
C ILE A 383 -20.69 18.16 13.68
N PHE A 384 -21.55 17.77 12.75
CA PHE A 384 -22.23 16.48 12.76
C PHE A 384 -21.53 15.60 11.73
N THR A 385 -20.88 14.54 12.19
CA THR A 385 -20.11 13.62 11.34
C THR A 385 -20.82 12.29 11.17
N GLY A 386 -20.59 11.61 10.04
CA GLY A 386 -21.34 10.41 9.66
C GLY A 386 -22.77 10.73 9.21
N GLU A 387 -23.53 9.68 8.90
CA GLU A 387 -24.92 9.83 8.44
C GLU A 387 -25.74 10.62 9.47
N SER A 388 -26.36 11.71 9.06
CA SER A 388 -26.94 12.66 10.02
C SER A 388 -28.29 13.20 9.54
N GLN A 389 -29.27 13.13 10.43
CA GLN A 389 -30.55 13.83 10.35
C GLN A 389 -30.62 14.89 11.45
N VAL A 390 -30.51 16.16 11.05
CA VAL A 390 -30.39 17.30 11.96
C VAL A 390 -31.44 18.34 11.60
N ASP A 391 -32.16 18.83 12.61
CA ASP A 391 -33.11 19.94 12.48
C ASP A 391 -32.35 21.26 12.57
N GLY A 392 -32.04 21.83 11.39
CA GLY A 392 -31.30 23.09 11.28
C GLY A 392 -31.97 24.27 12.00
N SER A 393 -33.28 24.22 12.24
CA SER A 393 -33.99 25.31 12.96
C SER A 393 -33.60 25.41 14.44
N LYS A 394 -33.04 24.33 15.02
CA LYS A 394 -32.57 24.28 16.41
C LYS A 394 -31.10 24.71 16.56
N LEU A 395 -30.40 24.94 15.45
CA LEU A 395 -29.00 25.37 15.45
C LEU A 395 -28.91 26.88 15.25
N THR A 396 -28.31 27.55 16.22
CA THR A 396 -28.13 29.01 16.27
C THR A 396 -26.71 29.45 15.90
N LYS A 397 -25.80 28.48 15.74
CA LYS A 397 -24.39 28.69 15.40
C LYS A 397 -24.06 28.06 14.05
N ASN A 398 -22.92 28.49 13.48
CA ASN A 398 -22.40 27.90 12.26
C ASN A 398 -22.12 26.42 12.49
N HIS A 399 -22.44 25.60 11.49
CA HIS A 399 -22.31 24.17 11.59
C HIS A 399 -21.95 23.51 10.26
N TYR A 400 -21.38 22.32 10.35
CA TYR A 400 -21.14 21.44 9.22
C TYR A 400 -21.89 20.11 9.45
N ILE A 401 -22.54 19.61 8.41
CA ILE A 401 -23.19 18.29 8.40
C ILE A 401 -22.49 17.47 7.32
N TYR A 402 -22.02 16.29 7.69
CA TYR A 402 -21.41 15.34 6.77
C TYR A 402 -22.39 14.91 5.67
N LYS A 403 -21.90 14.84 4.44
CA LYS A 403 -22.71 14.59 3.23
C LYS A 403 -22.19 13.44 2.36
N ASN A 404 -21.32 12.59 2.91
CA ASN A 404 -20.60 11.56 2.16
C ASN A 404 -20.02 12.09 0.83
N GLN A 405 -19.25 13.16 0.91
CA GLN A 405 -18.64 13.80 -0.25
C GLN A 405 -17.27 14.35 0.13
N PHE A 406 -16.36 14.42 -0.85
CA PHE A 406 -15.14 15.18 -0.68
C PHE A 406 -15.46 16.67 -0.58
N SER A 407 -15.13 17.28 0.55
CA SER A 407 -15.27 18.72 0.73
C SER A 407 -14.14 19.26 1.59
N VAL A 408 -13.81 20.53 1.39
CA VAL A 408 -12.82 21.25 2.19
C VAL A 408 -13.46 22.53 2.70
N LEU A 409 -13.30 22.79 3.99
CA LEU A 409 -13.80 24.01 4.64
C LEU A 409 -12.73 24.50 5.62
N ASP A 410 -12.33 25.77 5.50
CA ASP A 410 -11.48 26.39 6.51
C ASP A 410 -12.34 27.04 7.59
N MET A 411 -11.95 26.83 8.84
CA MET A 411 -12.53 27.46 10.03
C MET A 411 -11.41 28.08 10.89
N GLU A 412 -11.77 28.81 11.93
CA GLU A 412 -10.78 29.39 12.84
C GLU A 412 -9.91 28.30 13.46
N GLY A 413 -8.60 28.34 13.18
CA GLY A 413 -7.61 27.43 13.73
C GLY A 413 -7.47 26.07 13.03
N ALA A 414 -8.34 25.72 12.08
CA ALA A 414 -8.31 24.41 11.42
C ALA A 414 -8.84 24.39 9.97
N ARG A 415 -8.38 23.39 9.21
CA ARG A 415 -9.01 22.95 7.96
C ARG A 415 -9.80 21.68 8.21
N LEU A 416 -11.06 21.66 7.81
CA LEU A 416 -11.90 20.47 7.76
C LEU A 416 -11.83 19.85 6.36
N ILE A 417 -11.62 18.54 6.30
CA ILE A 417 -11.69 17.73 5.09
C ILE A 417 -12.75 16.66 5.33
N SER A 418 -13.81 16.62 4.53
CA SER A 418 -14.77 15.52 4.53
C SER A 418 -14.36 14.52 3.47
N LEU A 419 -14.39 13.22 3.76
CA LEU A 419 -14.22 12.15 2.79
C LEU A 419 -15.56 11.46 2.51
N ALA A 420 -15.74 10.93 1.31
CA ALA A 420 -16.83 10.00 1.00
C ALA A 420 -16.32 8.56 1.14
N MET A 421 -17.06 7.69 1.84
CA MET A 421 -16.64 6.30 2.13
C MET A 421 -17.81 5.31 2.21
N ASP A 422 -18.99 5.63 1.65
CA ASP A 422 -20.19 4.76 1.73
C ASP A 422 -20.00 3.38 1.08
N GLU A 423 -19.16 3.26 0.05
CA GLU A 423 -18.78 1.97 -0.57
C GLU A 423 -17.74 1.19 0.27
N GLY A 424 -17.52 1.57 1.53
CA GLY A 424 -16.48 0.99 2.39
C GLY A 424 -15.07 1.51 2.09
N SER A 425 -14.88 2.19 0.95
CA SER A 425 -13.60 2.68 0.46
C SER A 425 -13.71 4.12 -0.04
N MET A 426 -12.68 4.93 0.19
CA MET A 426 -12.62 6.30 -0.31
C MET A 426 -12.53 6.32 -1.83
N VAL A 427 -11.68 5.47 -2.41
CA VAL A 427 -11.44 5.38 -3.84
C VAL A 427 -12.59 4.73 -4.59
N MET A 428 -13.24 3.69 -4.03
CA MET A 428 -14.44 3.13 -4.67
C MET A 428 -15.62 4.10 -4.62
N THR A 429 -15.74 4.90 -3.56
CA THR A 429 -16.81 5.91 -3.47
C THR A 429 -16.57 7.08 -4.43
N ASP A 430 -15.34 7.59 -4.53
CA ASP A 430 -14.92 8.56 -5.56
C ASP A 430 -13.42 8.44 -5.81
N ALA A 431 -13.05 7.91 -6.98
CA ALA A 431 -11.67 7.65 -7.39
C ALA A 431 -10.79 8.91 -7.43
N THR A 432 -11.39 10.10 -7.52
CA THR A 432 -10.65 11.38 -7.53
C THR A 432 -10.22 11.82 -6.14
N GLN A 433 -10.80 11.27 -5.06
CA GLN A 433 -10.54 11.70 -3.69
C GLN A 433 -9.10 11.52 -3.25
N TRP A 434 -8.43 10.46 -3.71
CA TRP A 434 -7.02 10.22 -3.38
C TRP A 434 -6.14 11.42 -3.77
N ASN A 435 -6.30 11.89 -5.01
CA ASN A 435 -5.54 13.03 -5.52
C ASN A 435 -5.99 14.36 -4.89
N LYS A 436 -7.29 14.53 -4.63
CA LYS A 436 -7.83 15.71 -3.92
C LYS A 436 -7.27 15.80 -2.49
N LEU A 437 -7.21 14.69 -1.76
CA LEU A 437 -6.65 14.62 -0.40
C LEU A 437 -5.17 14.96 -0.39
N LYS A 438 -4.35 14.31 -1.23
CA LYS A 438 -2.92 14.63 -1.38
C LYS A 438 -2.69 16.11 -1.67
N THR A 439 -3.41 16.66 -2.64
CA THR A 439 -3.28 18.07 -3.03
C THR A 439 -3.68 19.00 -1.89
N THR A 440 -4.77 18.68 -1.17
CA THR A 440 -5.26 19.48 -0.04
C THR A 440 -4.26 19.50 1.11
N LEU A 441 -3.64 18.36 1.44
CA LEU A 441 -2.60 18.27 2.46
C LEU A 441 -1.32 19.01 2.03
N ALA A 442 -0.89 18.88 0.78
CA ALA A 442 0.31 19.55 0.29
C ALA A 442 0.19 21.09 0.27
N THR A 443 -1.03 21.61 0.09
CA THR A 443 -1.28 23.05 -0.10
C THR A 443 -1.88 23.75 1.12
N THR A 444 -2.21 23.03 2.19
CA THR A 444 -2.89 23.65 3.35
C THR A 444 -1.97 24.59 4.12
N ALA A 445 -2.45 25.80 4.40
CA ALA A 445 -1.80 26.75 5.30
C ALA A 445 -2.14 26.50 6.78
N GLN A 446 -3.24 25.79 7.07
CA GLN A 446 -3.68 25.53 8.44
C GLN A 446 -2.73 24.59 9.18
N ASN A 447 -2.53 24.81 10.48
CA ASN A 447 -1.68 23.96 11.33
C ASN A 447 -2.42 22.75 11.89
N THR A 448 -3.75 22.81 11.93
CA THR A 448 -4.60 21.70 12.36
C THR A 448 -5.51 21.31 11.21
N ILE A 449 -5.54 20.01 10.92
CA ILE A 449 -6.38 19.42 9.88
C ILE A 449 -7.27 18.39 10.56
N ILE A 450 -8.58 18.54 10.38
CA ILE A 450 -9.60 17.61 10.84
C ILE A 450 -10.15 16.89 9.62
N ILE A 451 -10.09 15.57 9.59
CA ILE A 451 -10.55 14.72 8.50
C ILE A 451 -11.74 13.92 9.01
N LEU A 452 -12.89 14.01 8.33
CA LEU A 452 -14.08 13.22 8.64
C LEU A 452 -14.16 12.03 7.69
N GLY A 453 -14.40 10.85 8.25
CA GLY A 453 -14.72 9.63 7.51
C GLY A 453 -15.67 8.72 8.28
N THR A 454 -16.00 7.57 7.71
CA THR A 454 -16.97 6.61 8.28
C THR A 454 -16.41 5.19 8.39
N LYS A 455 -15.10 5.02 8.22
CA LYS A 455 -14.41 3.73 8.29
C LYS A 455 -13.13 3.85 9.12
N PRO A 456 -12.78 2.87 9.96
CA PRO A 456 -11.52 2.92 10.71
C PRO A 456 -10.31 2.81 9.77
N LEU A 457 -9.25 3.59 10.02
CA LEU A 457 -8.00 3.53 9.24
C LEU A 457 -6.90 2.70 9.91
N ILE A 458 -6.92 2.65 11.24
CA ILE A 458 -6.04 1.82 12.07
C ILE A 458 -6.97 0.88 12.84
N ASN A 459 -6.71 -0.42 12.83
CA ASN A 459 -7.61 -1.46 13.35
C ASN A 459 -8.82 -1.82 12.47
N SER A 460 -8.79 -1.53 11.16
CA SER A 460 -9.73 -2.17 10.24
C SER A 460 -9.56 -3.69 10.30
N GLU A 461 -10.65 -4.44 10.42
CA GLU A 461 -10.65 -5.90 10.30
C GLU A 461 -9.91 -6.34 9.01
N LYS A 462 -9.32 -7.54 9.02
CA LYS A 462 -8.76 -8.11 7.78
C LYS A 462 -9.86 -8.10 6.73
N GLY A 463 -9.61 -7.48 5.59
CA GLY A 463 -10.63 -7.33 4.57
C GLY A 463 -10.20 -6.41 3.43
N LEU A 464 -11.07 -6.31 2.43
CA LEU A 464 -10.80 -5.74 1.11
C LEU A 464 -10.21 -4.31 1.14
N PHE A 465 -10.52 -3.53 2.19
CA PHE A 465 -10.14 -2.12 2.30
C PHE A 465 -9.00 -1.85 3.30
N GLN A 466 -8.44 -2.89 3.92
CA GLN A 466 -7.35 -2.73 4.89
C GLN A 466 -6.12 -2.07 4.24
N TYR A 467 -5.84 -2.37 2.98
CA TYR A 467 -4.69 -1.79 2.28
C TYR A 467 -4.87 -0.32 1.97
N GLU A 468 -6.04 0.08 1.45
CA GLU A 468 -6.37 1.49 1.27
C GLU A 468 -6.26 2.23 2.60
N SER A 469 -6.86 1.70 3.66
CA SER A 469 -6.81 2.28 5.00
C SER A 469 -5.36 2.50 5.48
N ARG A 470 -4.50 1.49 5.27
CA ARG A 470 -3.07 1.60 5.55
C ARG A 470 -2.38 2.65 4.69
N GLN A 471 -2.68 2.75 3.40
CA GLN A 471 -2.09 3.78 2.54
C GLN A 471 -2.52 5.19 2.96
N ILE A 472 -3.78 5.38 3.38
CA ILE A 472 -4.25 6.66 3.93
C ILE A 472 -3.46 6.97 5.21
N HIS A 473 -3.31 6.00 6.13
CA HIS A 473 -2.48 6.20 7.33
C HIS A 473 -1.04 6.60 6.99
N GLU A 474 -0.38 5.91 6.05
CA GLU A 474 0.98 6.25 5.62
C GLU A 474 1.06 7.68 5.06
N LEU A 475 0.09 8.10 4.25
CA LEU A 475 0.01 9.48 3.75
C LEU A 475 -0.11 10.50 4.89
N LEU A 476 -0.98 10.24 5.88
CA LEU A 476 -1.19 11.14 7.02
C LEU A 476 0.04 11.20 7.92
N LYS A 477 0.65 10.05 8.22
CA LYS A 477 1.90 9.95 8.98
C LYS A 477 3.02 10.71 8.29
N GLU A 478 3.22 10.50 7.00
CA GLU A 478 4.26 11.18 6.24
C GLU A 478 4.05 12.69 6.28
N PHE A 479 2.81 13.14 6.09
CA PHE A 479 2.44 14.56 6.21
C PHE A 479 2.77 15.13 7.60
N VAL A 480 2.39 14.46 8.69
CA VAL A 480 2.72 14.89 10.06
C VAL A 480 4.23 14.96 10.25
N SER A 481 4.97 13.93 9.83
CA SER A 481 6.42 13.86 10.00
C SER A 481 7.18 14.97 9.26
N LYS A 482 6.70 15.38 8.09
CA LYS A 482 7.32 16.41 7.25
C LYS A 482 6.92 17.84 7.63
N SER A 483 5.67 18.03 8.04
CA SER A 483 5.11 19.37 8.27
C SER A 483 5.09 19.78 9.74
N GLY A 484 5.13 18.83 10.68
CA GLY A 484 4.91 19.08 12.11
C GLY A 484 3.47 19.50 12.45
N LYS A 485 2.54 19.42 11.50
CA LYS A 485 1.13 19.82 11.67
C LYS A 485 0.31 18.73 12.34
N ASN A 486 -0.84 19.11 12.90
CA ASN A 486 -1.73 18.21 13.60
C ASN A 486 -2.78 17.63 12.66
N ILE A 487 -2.93 16.30 12.67
CA ILE A 487 -4.01 15.59 11.99
C ILE A 487 -4.92 14.93 13.03
N PHE A 488 -6.21 15.13 12.85
CA PHE A 488 -7.29 14.42 13.53
C PHE A 488 -8.11 13.69 12.47
N TYR A 489 -8.16 12.37 12.51
CA TYR A 489 -9.09 11.56 11.73
C TYR A 489 -10.25 11.17 12.63
N ILE A 490 -11.46 11.63 12.28
CA ILE A 490 -12.69 11.36 13.02
C ILE A 490 -13.50 10.34 12.21
N ASN A 491 -13.61 9.14 12.76
CA ASN A 491 -14.42 8.05 12.22
C ASN A 491 -15.81 8.06 12.87
N ALA A 492 -16.84 8.31 12.07
CA ALA A 492 -18.24 8.35 12.53
C ALA A 492 -19.02 7.06 12.24
N GLY A 493 -18.33 5.98 11.85
CA GLY A 493 -18.92 4.64 11.64
C GLY A 493 -18.71 3.69 12.83
N ALA A 494 -18.23 4.19 13.96
CA ALA A 494 -17.94 3.37 15.13
C ALA A 494 -19.18 3.14 16.01
N THR A 495 -19.14 2.09 16.84
CA THR A 495 -20.18 1.74 17.81
C THR A 495 -19.86 2.17 19.23
N GLU A 496 -18.65 2.69 19.45
CA GLU A 496 -18.16 3.19 20.72
C GLU A 496 -17.18 4.33 20.47
N ASP A 497 -17.06 5.24 21.43
CA ASP A 497 -16.12 6.35 21.37
C ASP A 497 -14.71 5.86 21.73
N LYS A 498 -13.72 6.21 20.90
CA LYS A 498 -12.30 5.89 21.15
C LYS A 498 -11.42 7.06 20.79
N ASN A 499 -10.30 7.18 21.49
CA ASN A 499 -9.24 8.13 21.16
C ASN A 499 -7.89 7.40 21.18
N LEU A 500 -7.18 7.45 20.06
CA LEU A 500 -5.89 6.80 19.89
C LEU A 500 -4.93 7.75 19.17
N TRP A 501 -3.79 8.02 19.80
CA TRP A 501 -2.67 8.70 19.17
C TRP A 501 -1.67 7.67 18.67
N TYR A 502 -1.51 7.59 17.34
CA TYR A 502 -0.72 6.55 16.69
C TYR A 502 0.13 7.14 15.56
N GLU A 503 1.45 6.93 15.65
CA GLU A 503 2.46 7.43 14.68
C GLU A 503 2.26 8.92 14.30
N GLY A 504 1.93 9.75 15.29
CA GLY A 504 1.74 11.20 15.14
C GLY A 504 0.33 11.63 14.71
N VAL A 505 -0.54 10.71 14.31
CA VAL A 505 -1.92 10.96 13.88
C VAL A 505 -2.90 10.65 15.01
N ARG A 506 -3.95 11.47 15.16
CA ARG A 506 -4.99 11.27 16.17
C ARG A 506 -6.22 10.64 15.53
N TYR A 507 -6.53 9.43 15.93
CA TYR A 507 -7.69 8.68 15.47
C TYR A 507 -8.76 8.72 16.54
N ILE A 508 -9.93 9.25 16.18
CA ILE A 508 -11.05 9.42 17.09
C ILE A 508 -12.25 8.72 16.48
N ASP A 509 -12.76 7.72 17.18
CA ASP A 509 -14.03 7.08 16.87
C ASP A 509 -15.13 7.83 17.62
N LEU A 510 -16.22 8.16 16.92
CA LEU A 510 -17.43 8.76 17.49
C LEU A 510 -18.66 7.92 17.17
N ASN A 511 -19.35 7.44 18.19
CA ASN A 511 -20.52 6.58 18.05
C ASN A 511 -21.82 7.34 17.74
N GLY A 512 -21.94 8.57 18.23
CA GLY A 512 -23.15 9.38 18.09
C GLY A 512 -24.38 8.70 18.71
N LEU A 513 -25.40 8.45 17.89
CA LEU A 513 -26.61 7.71 18.30
C LEU A 513 -26.51 6.19 18.10
N VAL A 514 -25.37 5.67 17.69
CA VAL A 514 -25.13 4.22 17.65
C VAL A 514 -24.64 3.78 19.03
N TYR A 515 -25.58 3.38 19.88
CA TYR A 515 -25.29 2.90 21.24
C TYR A 515 -25.78 1.47 21.45
N GLN A 516 -25.10 0.75 22.34
CA GLN A 516 -25.47 -0.61 22.74
C GLN A 516 -26.60 -0.57 23.78
N VAL A 517 -27.56 -1.48 23.64
CA VAL A 517 -28.61 -1.70 24.64
C VAL A 517 -28.20 -2.92 25.46
N GLU A 518 -28.10 -2.74 26.79
CA GLU A 518 -27.75 -3.83 27.69
C GLU A 518 -28.84 -4.92 27.73
N ASN A 519 -28.50 -6.13 28.20
CA ASN A 519 -29.39 -7.30 28.25
C ASN A 519 -30.71 -7.06 29.04
N ASN A 520 -30.78 -6.02 29.86
CA ASN A 520 -31.96 -5.60 30.63
C ASN A 520 -32.78 -4.48 29.95
N ASN A 521 -32.56 -4.21 28.66
CA ASN A 521 -33.15 -3.10 27.91
C ASN A 521 -32.82 -1.71 28.49
N SER A 522 -31.63 -1.53 29.04
CA SER A 522 -31.17 -0.24 29.57
C SER A 522 -30.01 0.35 28.78
N VAL A 523 -29.85 1.67 28.89
CA VAL A 523 -28.77 2.46 28.28
C VAL A 523 -28.24 3.41 29.34
N ASN A 524 -26.93 3.43 29.55
CA ASN A 524 -26.28 4.30 30.52
C ASN A 524 -25.89 5.64 29.86
N LEU A 525 -26.73 6.66 30.06
CA LEU A 525 -26.53 7.99 29.45
C LEU A 525 -25.18 8.65 29.79
N TYR A 526 -24.58 8.30 30.93
CA TYR A 526 -23.31 8.89 31.37
C TYR A 526 -22.11 8.40 30.57
N ASP A 527 -22.16 7.17 30.08
CA ASP A 527 -21.01 6.51 29.44
C ASP A 527 -21.32 6.16 27.96
N SER A 528 -22.54 6.40 27.46
CA SER A 528 -22.97 6.04 26.10
C SER A 528 -22.89 7.17 25.07
N PHE A 529 -22.77 8.43 25.49
CA PHE A 529 -22.83 9.57 24.59
C PHE A 529 -21.76 10.61 24.94
N GLN A 530 -20.80 10.80 24.04
CA GLN A 530 -19.80 11.85 24.19
C GLN A 530 -19.83 12.85 23.03
N THR A 531 -19.23 14.00 23.27
CA THR A 531 -18.92 15.00 22.25
C THR A 531 -17.41 15.22 22.23
N LEU A 532 -16.84 15.30 21.03
CA LEU A 532 -15.46 15.71 20.86
C LEU A 532 -15.42 17.24 20.82
N SER A 533 -14.68 17.84 21.74
CA SER A 533 -14.52 19.30 21.82
C SER A 533 -13.09 19.68 21.48
N PHE A 534 -12.93 20.59 20.52
CA PHE A 534 -11.68 21.28 20.23
C PHE A 534 -11.72 22.70 20.78
N THR A 535 -10.60 23.15 21.34
CA THR A 535 -10.41 24.56 21.71
C THR A 535 -9.19 25.11 21.00
N PHE A 536 -9.41 26.13 20.17
CA PHE A 536 -8.39 26.82 19.39
C PHE A 536 -8.02 28.16 20.02
N SER A 537 -6.72 28.42 20.14
CA SER A 537 -6.18 29.72 20.53
C SER A 537 -5.08 30.09 19.53
N GLY A 538 -5.48 30.84 18.48
CA GLY A 538 -4.64 31.04 17.31
C GLY A 538 -4.32 29.71 16.62
N SER A 539 -3.03 29.39 16.49
CA SER A 539 -2.58 28.14 15.85
C SER A 539 -2.45 26.94 16.79
N LYS A 540 -2.74 27.12 18.09
CA LYS A 540 -2.69 26.05 19.09
C LYS A 540 -4.07 25.41 19.22
N VAL A 541 -4.09 24.10 19.44
CA VAL A 541 -5.31 23.32 19.62
C VAL A 541 -5.14 22.38 20.79
N THR A 542 -6.19 22.21 21.59
CA THR A 542 -6.35 21.05 22.47
C THR A 542 -7.73 20.46 22.29
N TYR A 543 -7.86 19.19 22.69
CA TYR A 543 -9.09 18.45 22.46
C TYR A 543 -9.40 17.50 23.62
N ARG A 544 -10.67 17.12 23.73
CA ARG A 544 -11.15 16.15 24.72
C ARG A 544 -12.48 15.54 24.29
N LEU A 545 -12.69 14.27 24.62
CA LEU A 545 -14.02 13.64 24.63
C LEU A 545 -14.73 13.99 25.95
N THR A 546 -15.91 14.60 25.85
CA THR A 546 -16.69 15.07 26.99
C THR A 546 -18.04 14.37 27.01
N ASP A 547 -18.37 13.75 28.14
CA ASP A 547 -19.68 13.13 28.35
C ASP A 547 -20.78 14.17 28.14
N LEU A 548 -21.76 13.82 27.31
CA LEU A 548 -22.92 14.67 27.03
C LEU A 548 -23.77 14.87 28.29
N TYR A 549 -23.79 13.84 29.15
CA TYR A 549 -24.43 13.83 30.46
C TYR A 549 -23.38 13.55 31.54
N PRO A 550 -22.91 14.56 32.30
CA PRO A 550 -21.89 14.35 33.33
C PRO A 550 -22.44 13.59 34.54
N LYS A 551 -21.63 12.73 35.16
CA LYS A 551 -21.97 12.08 36.43
C LYS A 551 -22.12 13.12 37.53
N THR A 552 -23.34 13.26 38.07
CA THR A 552 -23.59 14.14 39.21
C THR A 552 -23.36 13.37 40.51
N THR A 553 -22.36 13.73 41.30
CA THR A 553 -22.21 13.16 42.65
C THR A 553 -23.21 13.85 43.57
N VAL A 554 -24.26 13.12 43.96
CA VAL A 554 -25.18 13.59 45.01
C VAL A 554 -24.59 13.18 46.35
N SER A 555 -23.96 14.11 47.07
CA SER A 555 -23.60 13.90 48.47
C SER A 555 -24.89 13.78 49.29
N ARG A 556 -25.09 12.65 49.96
CA ARG A 556 -26.18 12.48 50.93
C ARG A 556 -25.89 13.23 52.22
#